data_AF-A0A8H5ZFK7-F1
#
_entry.id   AF-A0A8H5ZFK7-F1
#
_cell.length_a   1.000
_cell.length_b   1.000
_cell.length_c   1.000
_cell.angle_alpha   90.00
_cell.angle_beta   90.00
_cell.angle_gamma   90.00
#
_symmetry.space_group_name_H-M   'P 1'
#
loop_
_entity.id
_entity.type
_entity.pdbx_description
1 polymer ?
#
loop_
_entity_poly.entity_id
_entity_poly.type
_entity_poly.pdbx_seq_one_letter_code
_entity_poly.pdbx_strand_id
1 'polypeptide(L)'
;MRRRHNIALATVAFLGTILLVAQHRSEYRHTHVTHASYDTKESNTGIEVLPSDLKPSSHSHYASGSGADPEKSVTLHDDGSPAQGDSEGDSSTTPPLLENSSLDGQTVLEPEYAFQKDLDLLLPIPVLQRFSTHEPHNYVPGGTEKYAYATFLATRNTSLKDPYFLAIHSLIYRLLWSPKSRTQKHPFVVFVADFVTPEQRALLSGAGALVRELAPLPWFPNVAGVQHRWKDLFAKLHMWRETEFSRILFLDADAFPLSPLDEIFTTVLPKSSPCIPEKLHLDDFLADGPVCEDYIFAGIPQDPFNTEHPNINVGSMLFTPSLRMHQRLLQNYVKTDKYDCKMAEQAFLNWQFSPASAFPATKLERTWGGFFPKEEEKGNLKVVHEKIWVAEGGWMKEEWEQGWRDMIGFYEGEEFVRARKGDAKVEG
;
A
#
# COMPACT_ATOMS: atom_id res chain seq x y z
N MET A 1 29.89 42.51 35.18
CA MET A 1 28.57 42.15 35.78
C MET A 1 27.54 41.57 34.78
N ARG A 2 27.63 41.81 33.46
CA ARG A 2 26.64 41.29 32.47
C ARG A 2 26.63 39.76 32.25
N ARG A 3 27.73 39.05 32.50
CA ARG A 3 27.81 37.59 32.24
C ARG A 3 27.10 36.72 33.28
N ARG A 4 26.98 37.19 34.53
CA ARG A 4 26.25 36.49 35.61
C ARG A 4 24.73 36.67 35.52
N HIS A 5 24.27 37.77 34.92
CA HIS A 5 22.84 38.05 34.73
C HIS A 5 22.21 37.14 33.66
N ASN A 6 22.96 36.80 32.61
CA ASN A 6 22.46 35.95 31.52
C ASN A 6 22.33 34.47 31.91
N ILE A 7 23.16 34.00 32.85
CA ILE A 7 23.07 32.62 33.37
C ILE A 7 21.86 32.48 34.30
N ALA A 8 21.60 33.49 35.15
CA ALA A 8 20.43 33.48 36.04
C ALA A 8 19.10 33.49 35.25
N LEU A 9 19.01 34.27 34.17
CA LEU A 9 17.84 34.30 33.28
C LEU A 9 17.61 32.97 32.54
N ALA A 10 18.67 32.31 32.10
CA ALA A 10 18.57 31.00 31.45
C ALA A 10 18.09 29.90 32.42
N THR A 11 18.57 29.92 33.67
CA THR A 11 18.14 28.94 34.68
C THR A 11 16.68 29.13 35.11
N VAL A 12 16.19 30.37 35.19
CA VAL A 12 14.79 30.66 35.50
C VAL A 12 13.87 30.23 34.35
N ALA A 13 14.28 30.43 33.09
CA ALA A 13 13.51 29.98 31.93
C ALA A 13 13.43 28.43 31.85
N PHE A 14 14.51 27.73 32.22
CA PHE A 14 14.57 26.27 32.22
C PHE A 14 13.73 25.64 33.36
N LEU A 15 13.74 26.25 34.54
CA LEU A 15 12.90 25.80 35.66
C LEU A 15 11.40 26.10 35.42
N GLY A 16 11.08 27.22 34.76
CA GLY A 16 9.71 27.57 34.37
C GLY A 16 9.10 26.59 33.36
N THR A 17 9.90 26.11 32.40
CA THR A 17 9.46 25.09 31.43
C THR A 17 9.26 23.71 32.07
N ILE A 18 10.13 23.31 33.01
CA ILE A 18 9.95 22.05 33.75
C ILE A 18 8.69 22.09 34.62
N LEU A 19 8.39 23.21 35.27
CA LEU A 19 7.18 23.38 36.08
C LEU A 19 5.89 23.36 35.24
N LEU A 20 5.89 24.01 34.07
CA LEU A 20 4.75 23.97 33.13
C LEU A 20 4.50 22.56 32.58
N VAL A 21 5.56 21.81 32.27
CA VAL A 21 5.44 20.41 31.82
C VAL A 21 4.97 19.49 32.95
N ALA A 22 5.40 19.72 34.19
CA ALA A 22 4.94 18.96 35.34
C ALA A 22 3.47 19.23 35.70
N GLN A 23 3.02 20.48 35.58
CA GLN A 23 1.62 20.86 35.81
C GLN A 23 0.68 20.25 34.76
N HIS A 24 1.06 20.26 33.47
CA HIS A 24 0.27 19.62 32.40
C HIS A 24 0.24 18.08 32.50
N ARG A 25 1.21 17.45 33.17
CA ARG A 25 1.22 15.99 33.39
C ARG A 25 0.29 15.54 34.53
N SER A 26 -0.07 16.45 35.43
CA SER A 26 -1.00 16.20 36.54
C SER A 26 -2.46 16.14 36.07
N GLU A 27 -2.83 16.93 35.05
CA GLU A 27 -4.20 16.99 34.53
C GLU A 27 -4.60 15.75 33.72
N TYR A 28 -3.63 14.97 33.23
CA TYR A 28 -3.90 13.74 32.46
C TYR A 28 -4.07 12.47 33.32
N ARG A 29 -3.91 12.56 34.65
CA ARG A 29 -3.98 11.39 35.57
C ARG A 29 -5.32 11.18 36.26
N HIS A 30 -6.35 11.98 35.95
CA HIS A 30 -7.67 11.90 36.59
C HIS A 30 -8.83 11.86 35.58
N THR A 31 -8.87 10.82 34.74
CA THR A 31 -10.12 10.34 34.13
C THR A 31 -10.06 8.82 33.90
N HIS A 32 -10.68 8.10 34.85
CA HIS A 32 -11.26 6.75 34.79
C HIS A 32 -10.59 5.61 33.98
N VAL A 33 -9.98 4.67 34.70
CA VAL A 33 -10.17 3.22 34.48
C VAL A 33 -10.36 2.54 35.84
N THR A 34 -11.55 1.97 36.06
CA THR A 34 -11.87 1.07 37.18
C THR A 34 -11.25 -0.30 36.91
N HIS A 35 -10.28 -0.73 37.71
CA HIS A 35 -9.79 -2.11 37.73
C HIS A 35 -10.75 -2.99 38.55
N ALA A 36 -11.33 -4.02 37.92
CA ALA A 36 -11.88 -5.15 38.65
C ALA A 36 -10.71 -6.06 39.09
N SER A 37 -10.62 -6.37 40.39
CA SER A 37 -9.61 -7.26 40.94
C SER A 37 -9.99 -8.73 40.70
N TYR A 38 -9.04 -9.55 40.25
CA TYR A 38 -9.16 -11.01 40.31
C TYR A 38 -8.26 -11.55 41.43
N ASP A 39 -8.87 -12.35 42.29
CA ASP A 39 -8.27 -13.07 43.41
C ASP A 39 -7.59 -14.34 42.88
N THR A 40 -6.29 -14.51 43.14
CA THR A 40 -5.51 -15.67 42.69
C THR A 40 -5.33 -16.63 43.85
N LYS A 41 -6.06 -17.75 43.83
CA LYS A 41 -5.71 -18.93 44.63
C LYS A 41 -4.88 -19.89 43.80
N GLU A 42 -3.66 -20.10 44.26
CA GLU A 42 -2.66 -21.02 43.70
C GLU A 42 -3.20 -22.45 43.56
N SER A 43 -2.91 -23.08 42.42
CA SER A 43 -3.05 -24.52 42.19
C SER A 43 -1.77 -25.05 41.54
N ASN A 44 -1.12 -25.97 42.26
CA ASN A 44 0.18 -26.57 41.95
C ASN A 44 0.09 -27.61 40.81
N THR A 45 0.15 -27.18 39.55
CA THR A 45 0.57 -28.00 38.40
C THR A 45 1.07 -27.06 37.30
N GLY A 46 2.37 -27.07 37.00
CA GLY A 46 3.04 -26.11 36.11
C GLY A 46 2.64 -26.19 34.63
N ILE A 47 1.48 -25.63 34.30
CA ILE A 47 1.02 -25.27 32.95
C ILE A 47 0.29 -23.92 33.08
N GLU A 48 0.77 -22.87 32.41
CA GLU A 48 0.06 -21.58 32.34
C GLU A 48 -1.16 -21.72 31.41
N VAL A 49 -2.35 -21.58 31.96
CA VAL A 49 -3.61 -21.49 31.21
C VAL A 49 -3.86 -20.03 30.86
N LEU A 50 -4.09 -19.74 29.58
CA LEU A 50 -4.36 -18.39 29.08
C LEU A 50 -5.78 -17.91 29.45
N PRO A 51 -6.01 -16.60 29.64
CA PRO A 51 -7.31 -16.04 30.07
C PRO A 51 -8.51 -16.30 29.14
N SER A 52 -8.28 -16.87 27.96
CA SER A 52 -9.29 -17.23 26.96
C SER A 52 -10.08 -18.51 27.29
N ASP A 53 -9.65 -19.30 28.28
CA ASP A 53 -10.24 -20.62 28.58
C ASP A 53 -11.25 -20.62 29.76
N LEU A 54 -11.60 -19.46 30.30
CA LEU A 54 -12.58 -19.33 31.38
C LEU A 54 -13.98 -19.04 30.82
N LYS A 55 -14.90 -20.00 30.95
CA LYS A 55 -16.34 -19.77 30.69
C LYS A 55 -16.95 -18.88 31.80
N PRO A 56 -17.79 -17.89 31.46
CA PRO A 56 -18.41 -17.03 32.46
C PRO A 56 -19.44 -17.78 33.30
N SER A 57 -19.37 -17.62 34.63
CA SER A 57 -20.36 -18.10 35.58
C SER A 57 -21.61 -17.22 35.57
N SER A 58 -22.77 -17.84 35.44
CA SER A 58 -24.09 -17.21 35.54
C SER A 58 -24.43 -16.81 36.98
N HIS A 59 -24.71 -15.53 37.23
CA HIS A 59 -25.68 -15.13 38.25
C HIS A 59 -26.52 -13.92 37.80
N SER A 60 -27.82 -14.13 37.97
CA SER A 60 -29.05 -13.38 37.68
C SER A 60 -29.16 -11.93 38.18
N HIS A 61 -29.98 -11.11 37.50
CA HIS A 61 -31.33 -10.75 37.98
C HIS A 61 -32.23 -10.03 36.94
N TYR A 62 -33.41 -10.62 36.73
CA TYR A 62 -34.75 -10.11 36.36
C TYR A 62 -34.99 -9.16 35.17
N ALA A 63 -35.68 -9.68 34.14
CA ALA A 63 -37.01 -9.19 33.72
C ALA A 63 -37.79 -10.28 32.97
N SER A 64 -39.10 -10.31 33.22
CA SER A 64 -40.09 -11.34 32.88
C SER A 64 -40.53 -11.34 31.41
N GLY A 65 -40.74 -12.52 30.82
CA GLY A 65 -41.41 -12.69 29.53
C GLY A 65 -41.65 -14.16 29.21
N SER A 66 -42.92 -14.55 29.23
CA SER A 66 -43.50 -15.90 29.12
C SER A 66 -43.37 -16.58 27.75
N GLY A 67 -43.29 -17.91 27.75
CA GLY A 67 -43.96 -18.73 26.71
C GLY A 67 -43.12 -19.81 26.02
N ALA A 68 -43.18 -21.03 26.57
CA ALA A 68 -43.18 -22.36 25.93
C ALA A 68 -42.49 -22.61 24.57
N ASP A 69 -41.49 -23.51 24.63
CA ASP A 69 -41.06 -24.52 23.64
C ASP A 69 -42.20 -25.41 23.09
N PRO A 70 -41.99 -26.34 22.10
CA PRO A 70 -40.73 -26.69 21.43
C PRO A 70 -40.80 -26.84 19.89
N GLU A 71 -39.59 -26.96 19.33
CA GLU A 71 -39.17 -27.77 18.17
C GLU A 71 -40.22 -28.58 17.39
N LYS A 72 -40.17 -28.46 16.06
CA LYS A 72 -40.18 -29.62 15.16
C LYS A 72 -39.40 -29.33 13.89
N SER A 73 -38.43 -30.21 13.66
CA SER A 73 -37.69 -30.44 12.42
C SER A 73 -38.58 -31.04 11.32
N VAL A 74 -38.05 -31.03 10.09
CA VAL A 74 -38.11 -32.09 9.04
C VAL A 74 -38.42 -31.55 7.61
N THR A 75 -37.32 -31.43 6.84
CA THR A 75 -37.05 -31.82 5.42
C THR A 75 -37.94 -31.44 4.23
N LEU A 76 -37.29 -30.76 3.26
CA LEU A 76 -37.01 -31.15 1.85
C LEU A 76 -37.96 -32.07 1.06
N HIS A 77 -38.45 -31.56 -0.08
CA HIS A 77 -38.35 -32.09 -1.48
C HIS A 77 -39.21 -31.15 -2.38
N ASP A 78 -38.69 -30.48 -3.40
CA ASP A 78 -38.19 -30.91 -4.73
C ASP A 78 -39.30 -31.27 -5.75
N ASP A 79 -38.99 -30.90 -7.00
CA ASP A 79 -39.61 -31.21 -8.31
C ASP A 79 -40.78 -30.35 -8.87
N GLY A 80 -40.43 -29.62 -9.93
CA GLY A 80 -40.88 -30.03 -11.28
C GLY A 80 -42.08 -29.29 -11.93
N SER A 81 -41.77 -28.47 -12.94
CA SER A 81 -42.67 -27.90 -13.98
C SER A 81 -43.28 -29.01 -14.91
N PRO A 82 -43.93 -28.75 -16.08
CA PRO A 82 -44.40 -27.51 -16.75
C PRO A 82 -45.81 -27.63 -17.41
N ALA A 83 -46.35 -26.54 -18.02
CA ALA A 83 -46.90 -26.51 -19.40
C ALA A 83 -47.79 -25.27 -19.73
N GLN A 84 -47.42 -24.63 -20.85
CA GLN A 84 -48.13 -23.86 -21.90
C GLN A 84 -49.63 -23.46 -21.82
N GLY A 85 -49.94 -22.27 -22.36
CA GLY A 85 -51.27 -21.88 -22.89
C GLY A 85 -51.39 -20.38 -23.23
N ASP A 86 -51.83 -20.07 -24.45
CA ASP A 86 -51.72 -18.79 -25.18
C ASP A 86 -52.72 -17.64 -24.85
N SER A 87 -52.34 -16.44 -25.32
CA SER A 87 -53.11 -15.41 -26.07
C SER A 87 -53.96 -14.30 -25.41
N GLU A 88 -53.56 -13.07 -25.78
CA GLU A 88 -54.29 -11.83 -26.14
C GLU A 88 -55.15 -11.02 -25.13
N GLY A 89 -54.94 -9.69 -25.13
CA GLY A 89 -56.02 -8.72 -24.82
C GLY A 89 -55.66 -7.53 -23.91
N ASP A 90 -55.24 -6.44 -24.55
CA ASP A 90 -55.16 -5.02 -24.15
C ASP A 90 -55.98 -4.52 -22.94
N SER A 91 -55.35 -3.73 -22.05
CA SER A 91 -55.90 -2.51 -21.43
C SER A 91 -55.01 -2.00 -20.28
N SER A 92 -54.60 -0.75 -20.43
CA SER A 92 -53.89 0.15 -19.52
C SER A 92 -54.32 0.18 -18.05
N THR A 93 -53.38 0.68 -17.22
CA THR A 93 -53.43 1.16 -15.83
C THR A 93 -53.00 0.18 -14.73
N THR A 94 -51.74 0.32 -14.27
CA THR A 94 -51.29 -0.23 -12.98
C THR A 94 -50.18 0.66 -12.38
N PRO A 95 -50.23 0.97 -11.06
CA PRO A 95 -49.38 1.94 -10.34
C PRO A 95 -47.97 1.39 -10.01
N PRO A 96 -47.03 2.21 -9.48
CA PRO A 96 -45.60 1.97 -9.64
C PRO A 96 -45.11 0.74 -8.85
N LEU A 97 -44.23 -0.01 -9.53
CA LEU A 97 -43.54 -1.20 -9.05
C LEU A 97 -42.57 -0.86 -7.90
N LEU A 98 -42.65 -1.70 -6.87
CA LEU A 98 -41.74 -1.78 -5.73
C LEU A 98 -40.29 -1.92 -6.21
N GLU A 99 -39.47 -0.94 -5.83
CA GLU A 99 -38.02 -1.07 -5.81
C GLU A 99 -37.65 -2.18 -4.82
N ASN A 100 -37.04 -3.26 -5.32
CA ASN A 100 -36.26 -4.16 -4.48
C ASN A 100 -35.02 -3.39 -4.03
N SER A 101 -35.10 -2.76 -2.87
CA SER A 101 -33.96 -2.24 -2.13
C SER A 101 -33.09 -3.41 -1.68
N SER A 102 -32.03 -3.67 -2.44
CA SER A 102 -30.86 -4.37 -1.92
C SER A 102 -30.31 -3.56 -0.75
N LEU A 103 -30.50 -4.09 0.45
CA LEU A 103 -29.90 -3.64 1.70
C LEU A 103 -28.37 -3.86 1.66
N ASP A 104 -27.66 -3.02 0.91
CA ASP A 104 -26.22 -2.78 1.10
C ASP A 104 -26.04 -1.31 1.49
N GLY A 105 -26.56 -1.00 2.68
CA GLY A 105 -26.57 0.34 3.25
C GLY A 105 -25.58 0.46 4.40
N GLN A 106 -24.29 0.57 4.08
CA GLN A 106 -23.33 1.34 4.88
C GLN A 106 -22.11 1.71 4.03
N THR A 107 -22.30 2.63 3.08
CA THR A 107 -21.20 3.48 2.62
C THR A 107 -20.75 4.31 3.81
N VAL A 108 -19.74 3.83 4.53
CA VAL A 108 -18.91 4.69 5.39
C VAL A 108 -18.33 5.73 4.44
N LEU A 109 -18.85 6.96 4.50
CA LEU A 109 -18.30 8.09 3.79
C LEU A 109 -16.91 8.38 4.39
N GLU A 110 -15.88 7.76 3.83
CA GLU A 110 -14.51 8.10 4.16
C GLU A 110 -14.25 9.55 3.75
N PRO A 111 -13.53 10.35 4.56
CA PRO A 111 -13.22 11.71 4.20
C PRO A 111 -12.38 11.74 2.92
N GLU A 112 -12.90 12.38 1.88
CA GLU A 112 -12.18 12.61 0.63
C GLU A 112 -11.14 13.72 0.84
N TYR A 113 -9.87 13.36 0.78
CA TYR A 113 -8.77 14.30 0.96
C TYR A 113 -8.52 15.10 -0.33
N ALA A 114 -8.01 16.33 -0.20
CA ALA A 114 -7.74 17.20 -1.35
C ALA A 114 -6.85 16.53 -2.43
N PHE A 115 -5.91 15.69 -2.02
CA PHE A 115 -5.02 14.96 -2.92
C PHE A 115 -5.68 13.81 -3.69
N GLN A 116 -6.93 13.46 -3.38
CA GLN A 116 -7.71 12.42 -4.06
C GLN A 116 -8.65 12.99 -5.11
N LYS A 117 -8.81 14.32 -5.15
CA LYS A 117 -9.68 14.98 -6.11
C LYS A 117 -9.06 14.94 -7.50
N ASP A 118 -9.91 14.77 -8.49
CA ASP A 118 -9.52 14.85 -9.90
C ASP A 118 -8.75 16.15 -10.19
N LEU A 119 -7.64 16.01 -10.89
CA LEU A 119 -6.80 17.14 -11.30
C LEU A 119 -7.30 17.68 -12.63
N ASP A 120 -7.31 19.00 -12.79
CA ASP A 120 -7.61 19.61 -14.09
C ASP A 120 -6.40 19.61 -15.02
N LEU A 121 -5.92 18.41 -15.32
CA LEU A 121 -4.80 18.12 -16.19
C LEU A 121 -5.26 17.16 -17.28
N LEU A 122 -4.73 17.33 -18.50
CA LEU A 122 -5.09 16.52 -19.65
C LEU A 122 -3.88 15.75 -20.15
N LEU A 123 -4.10 14.48 -20.50
CA LEU A 123 -3.15 13.67 -21.25
C LEU A 123 -3.43 13.78 -22.74
N PRO A 124 -2.42 13.63 -23.61
CA PRO A 124 -2.62 13.57 -25.05
C PRO A 124 -3.16 12.18 -25.45
N ILE A 125 -4.44 11.93 -25.16
CA ILE A 125 -5.10 10.63 -25.33
C ILE A 125 -4.88 10.02 -26.72
N PRO A 126 -5.05 10.74 -27.84
CA PRO A 126 -4.92 10.13 -29.17
C PRO A 126 -3.53 9.55 -29.46
N VAL A 127 -2.45 10.21 -29.00
CA VAL A 127 -1.08 9.70 -29.23
C VAL A 127 -0.78 8.51 -28.32
N LEU A 128 -1.25 8.51 -27.07
CA LEU A 128 -1.08 7.38 -26.17
C LEU A 128 -1.87 6.15 -26.66
N GLN A 129 -3.14 6.32 -27.02
CA GLN A 129 -3.98 5.25 -27.56
C GLN A 129 -3.36 4.62 -28.81
N ARG A 130 -2.78 5.42 -29.71
CA ARG A 130 -2.09 4.94 -30.91
C ARG A 130 -0.99 3.91 -30.60
N PHE A 131 -0.30 4.05 -29.47
CA PHE A 131 0.82 3.19 -29.07
C PHE A 131 0.45 2.15 -28.02
N SER A 132 -0.83 2.04 -27.65
CA SER A 132 -1.30 1.12 -26.59
C SER A 132 -1.04 -0.36 -26.86
N THR A 133 -0.84 -0.74 -28.13
CA THR A 133 -0.55 -2.11 -28.58
C THR A 133 0.92 -2.32 -28.98
N HIS A 134 1.81 -1.36 -28.67
CA HIS A 134 3.25 -1.55 -28.85
C HIS A 134 3.85 -2.20 -27.61
N GLU A 135 4.91 -2.97 -27.82
CA GLU A 135 5.68 -3.60 -26.76
C GLU A 135 6.08 -2.56 -25.69
N PRO A 136 6.16 -2.97 -24.41
CA PRO A 136 6.62 -2.09 -23.35
C PRO A 136 8.06 -1.66 -23.61
N HIS A 137 8.35 -0.40 -23.33
CA HIS A 137 9.67 0.16 -23.56
C HIS A 137 10.70 -0.48 -22.61
N ASN A 138 11.89 -0.79 -23.14
CA ASN A 138 12.98 -1.51 -22.45
C ASN A 138 12.63 -2.92 -21.94
N TYR A 139 11.47 -3.49 -22.30
CA TYR A 139 11.13 -4.86 -21.94
C TYR A 139 11.50 -5.82 -23.07
N VAL A 140 12.31 -6.83 -22.74
CA VAL A 140 12.63 -7.93 -23.64
C VAL A 140 12.28 -9.24 -22.93
N PRO A 141 11.18 -9.92 -23.31
CA PRO A 141 10.80 -11.20 -22.73
C PRO A 141 11.95 -12.21 -22.79
N GLY A 142 12.30 -12.81 -21.65
CA GLY A 142 13.42 -13.77 -21.57
C GLY A 142 14.81 -13.17 -21.80
N GLY A 143 14.93 -11.83 -21.78
CA GLY A 143 16.19 -11.13 -21.92
C GLY A 143 17.17 -11.38 -20.76
N THR A 144 18.41 -10.91 -20.94
CA THR A 144 19.47 -11.01 -19.91
C THR A 144 19.33 -9.97 -18.80
N GLU A 145 18.64 -8.86 -19.06
CA GLU A 145 18.33 -7.83 -18.06
C GLU A 145 17.22 -8.33 -17.14
N LYS A 146 17.49 -8.34 -15.83
CA LYS A 146 16.58 -8.93 -14.83
C LYS A 146 16.14 -7.94 -13.76
N TYR A 147 16.29 -6.65 -13.98
CA TYR A 147 15.82 -5.62 -13.05
C TYR A 147 14.64 -4.87 -13.64
N ALA A 148 13.71 -4.48 -12.78
CA ALA A 148 12.57 -3.66 -13.16
C ALA A 148 12.31 -2.57 -12.14
N TYR A 149 11.81 -1.45 -12.63
CA TYR A 149 11.09 -0.50 -11.81
C TYR A 149 9.62 -0.93 -11.75
N ALA A 150 8.91 -0.63 -10.67
CA ALA A 150 7.49 -0.93 -10.57
C ALA A 150 6.70 0.12 -9.78
N THR A 151 5.41 0.20 -10.05
CA THR A 151 4.42 0.94 -9.24
C THR A 151 3.10 0.18 -9.22
N PHE A 152 2.11 0.65 -8.45
CA PHE A 152 0.80 0.01 -8.34
C PHE A 152 -0.35 1.01 -8.35
N LEU A 153 -1.28 0.84 -9.29
CA LEU A 153 -2.52 1.59 -9.38
C LEU A 153 -3.67 0.79 -8.77
N ALA A 154 -4.12 1.23 -7.59
CA ALA A 154 -5.23 0.61 -6.85
C ALA A 154 -6.31 1.62 -6.41
N THR A 155 -6.37 2.78 -7.08
CA THR A 155 -7.47 3.73 -6.89
C THR A 155 -8.72 3.22 -7.62
N ARG A 156 -9.86 3.25 -6.93
CA ARG A 156 -11.17 2.90 -7.51
C ARG A 156 -11.77 4.03 -8.34
N ASN A 157 -11.09 5.17 -8.44
CA ASN A 157 -11.47 6.27 -9.30
C ASN A 157 -11.17 5.92 -10.77
N THR A 158 -12.23 5.79 -11.58
CA THR A 158 -12.13 5.46 -13.01
C THR A 158 -11.81 6.66 -13.89
N SER A 159 -11.73 7.86 -13.32
CA SER A 159 -11.46 9.10 -14.05
C SER A 159 -10.05 9.08 -14.66
N LEU A 160 -9.93 9.59 -15.89
CA LEU A 160 -8.61 9.89 -16.48
C LEU A 160 -7.96 11.12 -15.83
N LYS A 161 -8.68 11.84 -14.96
CA LYS A 161 -8.18 12.92 -14.14
C LYS A 161 -7.81 12.47 -12.72
N ASP A 162 -7.91 11.17 -12.42
CA ASP A 162 -7.51 10.64 -11.12
C ASP A 162 -6.05 11.01 -10.81
N PRO A 163 -5.76 11.59 -9.64
CA PRO A 163 -4.44 12.09 -9.32
C PRO A 163 -3.37 11.00 -9.30
N TYR A 164 -3.68 9.79 -8.84
CA TYR A 164 -2.72 8.70 -8.80
C TYR A 164 -2.43 8.13 -10.19
N PHE A 165 -3.45 8.01 -11.05
CA PHE A 165 -3.30 7.66 -12.45
C PHE A 165 -2.42 8.67 -13.20
N LEU A 166 -2.67 9.97 -13.03
CA LEU A 166 -1.85 11.03 -13.62
C LEU A 166 -0.43 11.05 -13.03
N ALA A 167 -0.28 10.81 -11.73
CA ALA A 167 1.03 10.70 -11.08
C ALA A 167 1.85 9.51 -11.63
N ILE A 168 1.20 8.38 -11.92
CA ILE A 168 1.88 7.24 -12.58
C ILE A 168 2.33 7.63 -13.99
N HIS A 169 1.58 8.42 -14.76
CA HIS A 169 2.09 8.94 -16.04
C HIS A 169 3.36 9.78 -15.86
N SER A 170 3.45 10.58 -14.80
CA SER A 170 4.67 11.30 -14.41
C SER A 170 5.81 10.33 -14.05
N LEU A 171 5.54 9.22 -13.36
CA LEU A 171 6.53 8.16 -13.10
C LEU A 171 7.03 7.50 -14.38
N ILE A 172 6.11 7.13 -15.29
CA ILE A 172 6.47 6.56 -16.60
C ILE A 172 7.42 7.51 -17.33
N TYR A 173 7.06 8.79 -17.39
CA TYR A 173 7.91 9.82 -17.99
C TYR A 173 9.28 9.91 -17.31
N ARG A 174 9.32 10.02 -15.98
CA ARG A 174 10.58 10.16 -15.24
C ARG A 174 11.51 8.95 -15.43
N LEU A 175 10.97 7.73 -15.46
CA LEU A 175 11.78 6.52 -15.52
C LEU A 175 12.15 6.10 -16.95
N LEU A 176 11.27 6.29 -17.93
CA LEU A 176 11.52 5.81 -19.30
C LEU A 176 12.01 6.90 -20.24
N TRP A 177 11.63 8.16 -20.02
CA TRP A 177 11.68 9.18 -21.06
C TRP A 177 12.49 10.42 -20.70
N SER A 178 12.37 10.90 -19.46
CA SER A 178 12.97 12.14 -18.99
C SER A 178 14.50 12.09 -19.09
N PRO A 179 15.16 13.04 -19.79
CA PRO A 179 16.62 13.13 -19.82
C PRO A 179 17.26 13.28 -18.43
N LYS A 180 16.49 13.76 -17.44
CA LYS A 180 16.96 13.99 -16.07
C LYS A 180 17.15 12.69 -15.29
N SER A 181 16.35 11.65 -15.56
CA SER A 181 16.25 10.49 -14.67
C SER A 181 16.05 9.14 -15.36
N ARG A 182 15.85 9.10 -16.68
CA ARG A 182 15.51 7.87 -17.39
C ARG A 182 16.57 6.78 -17.23
N THR A 183 16.11 5.55 -17.11
CA THR A 183 16.94 4.37 -17.37
C THR A 183 17.09 4.16 -18.88
N GLN A 184 18.09 3.39 -19.29
CA GLN A 184 18.28 2.93 -20.66
C GLN A 184 18.15 1.40 -20.79
N LYS A 185 17.83 0.72 -19.69
CA LYS A 185 17.97 -0.74 -19.59
C LYS A 185 16.74 -1.44 -19.04
N HIS A 186 16.07 -0.82 -18.07
CA HIS A 186 15.09 -1.53 -17.26
C HIS A 186 13.66 -1.11 -17.67
N PRO A 187 12.74 -2.08 -17.77
CA PRO A 187 11.33 -1.77 -17.98
C PRO A 187 10.72 -1.12 -16.74
N PHE A 188 9.58 -0.48 -16.93
CA PHE A 188 8.73 0.00 -15.84
C PHE A 188 7.41 -0.75 -15.83
N VAL A 189 7.17 -1.51 -14.76
CA VAL A 189 5.97 -2.31 -14.57
C VAL A 189 4.93 -1.51 -13.82
N VAL A 190 3.80 -1.24 -14.46
CA VAL A 190 2.64 -0.66 -13.77
C VAL A 190 1.73 -1.81 -13.41
N PHE A 191 1.80 -2.22 -12.15
CA PHE A 191 0.83 -3.13 -11.61
C PHE A 191 -0.53 -2.42 -11.48
N VAL A 192 -1.62 -3.12 -11.74
CA VAL A 192 -2.97 -2.57 -11.68
C VAL A 192 -3.90 -3.52 -10.92
N ALA A 193 -4.83 -2.96 -10.15
CA ALA A 193 -5.93 -3.72 -9.58
C ALA A 193 -6.95 -4.11 -10.67
N ASP A 194 -7.72 -5.18 -10.42
CA ASP A 194 -8.73 -5.71 -11.35
C ASP A 194 -9.74 -4.66 -11.85
N PHE A 195 -10.13 -3.73 -10.99
CA PHE A 195 -11.09 -2.66 -11.30
C PHE A 195 -10.50 -1.47 -12.08
N VAL A 196 -9.19 -1.42 -12.35
CA VAL A 196 -8.61 -0.37 -13.21
C VAL A 196 -9.13 -0.55 -14.63
N THR A 197 -9.65 0.52 -15.24
CA THR A 197 -10.38 0.42 -16.51
C THR A 197 -9.49 0.01 -17.68
N PRO A 198 -10.05 -0.64 -18.73
CA PRO A 198 -9.31 -0.93 -19.96
C PRO A 198 -8.70 0.32 -20.60
N GLU A 199 -9.38 1.48 -20.51
CA GLU A 199 -8.87 2.74 -21.04
C GLU A 199 -7.64 3.23 -20.28
N GLN A 200 -7.68 3.25 -18.93
CA GLN A 200 -6.51 3.59 -18.11
C GLN A 200 -5.32 2.67 -18.44
N ARG A 201 -5.56 1.35 -18.53
CA ARG A 201 -4.52 0.36 -18.88
C ARG A 201 -3.93 0.59 -20.27
N ALA A 202 -4.77 0.90 -21.26
CA ALA A 202 -4.33 1.19 -22.63
C ALA A 202 -3.47 2.46 -22.69
N LEU A 203 -3.80 3.50 -21.92
CA LEU A 203 -3.03 4.74 -21.86
C LEU A 203 -1.67 4.54 -21.16
N LEU A 204 -1.62 3.74 -20.09
CA LEU A 204 -0.37 3.35 -19.43
C LEU A 204 0.56 2.56 -20.37
N SER A 205 -0.01 1.58 -21.09
CA SER A 205 0.71 0.80 -22.11
C SER A 205 1.18 1.68 -23.27
N GLY A 206 0.33 2.62 -23.69
CA GLY A 206 0.63 3.62 -24.71
C GLY A 206 1.83 4.50 -24.37
N ALA A 207 1.96 4.86 -23.09
CA ALA A 207 3.10 5.59 -22.55
C ALA A 207 4.38 4.73 -22.42
N GLY A 208 4.31 3.43 -22.71
CA GLY A 208 5.46 2.51 -22.73
C GLY A 208 5.61 1.61 -21.51
N ALA A 209 4.67 1.64 -20.56
CA ALA A 209 4.72 0.77 -19.39
C ALA A 209 4.37 -0.69 -19.70
N LEU A 210 4.96 -1.62 -18.94
CA LEU A 210 4.50 -3.00 -18.88
C LEU A 210 3.35 -3.08 -17.88
N VAL A 211 2.11 -3.24 -18.36
CA VAL A 211 0.93 -3.29 -17.49
C VAL A 211 0.64 -4.72 -17.07
N ARG A 212 0.55 -4.98 -15.76
CA ARG A 212 0.25 -6.31 -15.20
C ARG A 212 -0.81 -6.22 -14.12
N GLU A 213 -1.76 -7.13 -14.15
CA GLU A 213 -2.78 -7.19 -13.11
C GLU A 213 -2.31 -7.94 -11.88
N LEU A 214 -2.61 -7.41 -10.70
CA LEU A 214 -2.48 -8.13 -9.43
C LEU A 214 -3.87 -8.50 -8.93
N ALA A 215 -4.06 -9.79 -8.64
CA ALA A 215 -5.31 -10.27 -8.06
C ALA A 215 -5.53 -9.64 -6.67
N PRO A 216 -6.79 -9.30 -6.30
CA PRO A 216 -7.09 -8.83 -4.96
C PRO A 216 -6.84 -9.92 -3.93
N LEU A 217 -6.37 -9.52 -2.74
CA LEU A 217 -6.24 -10.42 -1.59
C LEU A 217 -7.36 -10.15 -0.57
N PRO A 218 -8.01 -11.21 -0.05
CA PRO A 218 -9.01 -11.05 1.01
C PRO A 218 -8.31 -10.56 2.29
N TRP A 219 -8.66 -9.37 2.76
CA TRP A 219 -8.13 -8.79 3.99
C TRP A 219 -9.25 -8.11 4.78
N PHE A 220 -9.56 -8.64 5.96
CA PHE A 220 -10.71 -8.25 6.77
C PHE A 220 -10.31 -8.08 8.24
N PRO A 221 -9.52 -7.05 8.58
CA PRO A 221 -9.09 -6.83 9.95
C PRO A 221 -10.29 -6.45 10.81
N ASN A 222 -10.43 -7.08 11.97
CA ASN A 222 -11.43 -6.70 12.96
C ASN A 222 -10.91 -5.58 13.88
N VAL A 223 -10.48 -4.46 13.28
CA VAL A 223 -9.87 -3.31 13.98
C VAL A 223 -10.60 -2.04 13.59
N ALA A 224 -11.14 -1.31 14.57
CA ALA A 224 -11.84 -0.06 14.32
C ALA A 224 -10.89 1.04 13.77
N GLY A 225 -11.37 1.79 12.77
CA GLY A 225 -10.64 2.90 12.16
C GLY A 225 -9.68 2.52 11.03
N VAL A 226 -9.69 1.26 10.59
CA VAL A 226 -9.00 0.83 9.36
C VAL A 226 -9.71 1.44 8.16
N GLN A 227 -8.97 2.08 7.24
CA GLN A 227 -9.53 2.59 5.99
C GLN A 227 -9.80 1.42 5.04
N HIS A 228 -11.01 1.38 4.47
CA HIS A 228 -11.46 0.30 3.59
C HIS A 228 -10.58 0.17 2.35
N ARG A 229 -10.06 1.30 1.81
CA ARG A 229 -9.15 1.30 0.66
C ARG A 229 -7.82 0.58 0.89
N TRP A 230 -7.38 0.41 2.15
CA TRP A 230 -6.10 -0.25 2.44
C TRP A 230 -6.10 -1.74 2.11
N LYS A 231 -7.28 -2.37 2.02
CA LYS A 231 -7.38 -3.77 1.59
C LYS A 231 -6.80 -3.97 0.18
N ASP A 232 -7.00 -3.00 -0.70
CA ASP A 232 -6.58 -3.10 -2.10
C ASP A 232 -5.04 -3.07 -2.21
N LEU A 233 -4.33 -2.48 -1.23
CA LEU A 233 -2.86 -2.39 -1.20
C LEU A 233 -2.17 -3.72 -0.89
N PHE A 234 -2.84 -4.68 -0.23
CA PHE A 234 -2.26 -5.99 0.02
C PHE A 234 -1.98 -6.78 -1.26
N ALA A 235 -2.65 -6.47 -2.37
CA ALA A 235 -2.36 -7.08 -3.67
C ALA A 235 -0.88 -6.90 -4.08
N LYS A 236 -0.17 -5.88 -3.58
CA LYS A 236 1.29 -5.71 -3.76
C LYS A 236 2.11 -6.94 -3.37
N LEU A 237 1.63 -7.78 -2.44
CA LEU A 237 2.33 -9.01 -2.07
C LEU A 237 2.52 -9.95 -3.27
N HIS A 238 1.64 -9.92 -4.26
CA HIS A 238 1.80 -10.69 -5.49
C HIS A 238 3.03 -10.28 -6.33
N MET A 239 3.63 -9.11 -6.11
CA MET A 239 4.86 -8.72 -6.79
C MET A 239 6.04 -9.65 -6.46
N TRP A 240 6.03 -10.35 -5.32
CA TRP A 240 7.06 -11.35 -5.02
C TRP A 240 6.98 -12.58 -5.94
N ARG A 241 5.87 -12.78 -6.66
CA ARG A 241 5.73 -13.86 -7.64
C ARG A 241 6.40 -13.56 -8.99
N GLU A 242 6.81 -12.31 -9.21
CA GLU A 242 7.33 -11.79 -10.48
C GLU A 242 8.80 -12.19 -10.71
N THR A 243 9.06 -13.50 -10.67
CA THR A 243 10.40 -14.12 -10.65
C THR A 243 11.17 -14.07 -11.97
N GLU A 244 10.58 -13.53 -13.04
CA GLU A 244 11.35 -13.15 -14.22
C GLU A 244 12.32 -12.00 -13.92
N PHE A 245 11.99 -11.16 -12.93
CA PHE A 245 12.86 -10.13 -12.41
C PHE A 245 13.63 -10.68 -11.21
N SER A 246 14.94 -10.48 -11.21
CA SER A 246 15.81 -10.73 -10.06
C SER A 246 15.71 -9.63 -9.02
N ARG A 247 15.36 -8.39 -9.40
CA ARG A 247 15.11 -7.29 -8.46
C ARG A 247 14.04 -6.35 -8.98
N ILE A 248 13.21 -5.86 -8.07
CA ILE A 248 12.20 -4.83 -8.36
C ILE A 248 12.43 -3.65 -7.43
N LEU A 249 12.65 -2.46 -8.01
CA LEU A 249 12.51 -1.20 -7.27
C LEU A 249 11.06 -0.74 -7.40
N PHE A 250 10.30 -0.92 -6.35
CA PHE A 250 8.94 -0.43 -6.26
C PHE A 250 8.93 1.02 -5.76
N LEU A 251 8.17 1.86 -6.46
CA LEU A 251 7.88 3.24 -6.15
C LEU A 251 6.37 3.40 -6.05
N ASP A 252 5.87 3.93 -4.93
CA ASP A 252 4.47 4.34 -4.83
C ASP A 252 4.15 5.39 -5.91
N ALA A 253 2.88 5.55 -6.24
CA ALA A 253 2.44 6.49 -7.27
C ALA A 253 2.85 7.95 -6.97
N ASP A 254 3.14 8.28 -5.72
CA ASP A 254 3.67 9.56 -5.23
C ASP A 254 5.17 9.57 -4.91
N ALA A 255 5.94 8.58 -5.38
CA ALA A 255 7.39 8.48 -5.21
C ALA A 255 8.16 8.86 -6.48
N PHE A 256 8.34 10.16 -6.72
CA PHE A 256 8.87 10.73 -7.96
C PHE A 256 10.41 10.72 -8.05
N PRO A 257 11.01 10.05 -9.06
CA PRO A 257 12.43 10.14 -9.34
C PRO A 257 12.84 11.53 -9.84
N LEU A 258 13.94 12.05 -9.30
CA LEU A 258 14.58 13.31 -9.67
C LEU A 258 15.94 13.11 -10.36
N SER A 259 16.47 11.89 -10.38
CA SER A 259 17.77 11.56 -10.99
C SER A 259 17.80 10.07 -11.39
N PRO A 260 18.80 9.59 -12.15
CA PRO A 260 18.90 8.18 -12.51
C PRO A 260 19.05 7.30 -11.27
N LEU A 261 18.32 6.17 -11.25
CA LEU A 261 18.23 5.27 -10.11
C LEU A 261 18.94 3.92 -10.32
N ASP A 262 19.47 3.64 -11.52
CA ASP A 262 19.98 2.32 -11.91
C ASP A 262 21.04 1.75 -10.94
N GLU A 263 21.82 2.62 -10.30
CA GLU A 263 22.85 2.23 -9.34
C GLU A 263 22.29 1.49 -8.11
N ILE A 264 21.00 1.68 -7.76
CA ILE A 264 20.37 0.97 -6.64
C ILE A 264 20.37 -0.55 -6.83
N PHE A 265 20.31 -1.00 -8.09
CA PHE A 265 20.30 -2.42 -8.39
C PHE A 265 21.66 -3.08 -8.24
N THR A 266 22.77 -2.31 -8.27
CA THR A 266 24.13 -2.89 -8.35
C THR A 266 25.08 -2.44 -7.25
N THR A 267 25.12 -1.16 -6.91
CA THR A 267 26.17 -0.58 -6.06
C THR A 267 25.68 -0.26 -4.65
N VAL A 268 24.39 0.01 -4.48
CA VAL A 268 23.82 0.42 -3.19
C VAL A 268 23.64 -0.77 -2.24
N LEU A 269 23.25 -1.93 -2.78
CA LEU A 269 22.95 -3.13 -1.99
C LEU A 269 23.81 -4.33 -2.39
N PRO A 270 24.09 -5.27 -1.46
CA PRO A 270 24.77 -6.52 -1.79
C PRO A 270 24.01 -7.32 -2.84
N LYS A 271 24.67 -8.32 -3.45
CA LYS A 271 24.05 -9.22 -4.45
C LYS A 271 22.84 -10.00 -3.89
N SER A 272 22.93 -10.42 -2.64
CA SER A 272 21.87 -11.02 -1.85
C SER A 272 22.26 -10.91 -0.37
N SER A 273 21.28 -11.06 0.51
CA SER A 273 21.49 -11.26 1.94
C SER A 273 20.94 -12.64 2.31
N PRO A 274 21.71 -13.50 3.00
CA PRO A 274 21.16 -14.75 3.48
C PRO A 274 20.11 -14.46 4.56
N CYS A 275 19.08 -15.31 4.63
CA CYS A 275 18.23 -15.39 5.81
C CYS A 275 19.06 -15.68 7.08
N ILE A 276 18.50 -15.42 8.27
CA ILE A 276 19.14 -15.73 9.56
C ILE A 276 18.44 -16.96 10.18
N PRO A 277 18.98 -18.19 10.02
CA PRO A 277 18.29 -19.42 10.44
C PRO A 277 17.93 -19.46 11.92
N GLU A 278 18.76 -18.87 12.78
CA GLU A 278 18.57 -18.86 14.24
C GLU A 278 17.39 -17.98 14.68
N LYS A 279 16.87 -17.14 13.79
CA LYS A 279 15.71 -16.26 14.01
C LYS A 279 14.44 -16.76 13.33
N LEU A 280 14.44 -17.97 12.76
CA LEU A 280 13.23 -18.54 12.15
C LEU A 280 12.16 -18.78 13.21
N HIS A 281 10.95 -18.34 12.93
CA HIS A 281 9.75 -18.59 13.72
C HIS A 281 8.83 -19.57 12.99
N LEU A 282 7.82 -20.12 13.69
CA LEU A 282 6.84 -21.04 13.09
C LEU A 282 6.15 -20.44 11.85
N ASP A 283 5.96 -19.12 11.84
CA ASP A 283 5.38 -18.36 10.73
C ASP A 283 6.26 -18.34 9.47
N ASP A 284 7.52 -18.78 9.55
CA ASP A 284 8.47 -18.87 8.43
C ASP A 284 8.52 -20.27 7.79
N PHE A 285 7.71 -21.21 8.27
CA PHE A 285 7.63 -22.57 7.72
C PHE A 285 6.43 -22.69 6.79
N LEU A 286 6.69 -23.25 5.60
CA LEU A 286 5.68 -23.77 4.69
C LEU A 286 5.57 -25.28 4.87
N ALA A 287 4.62 -25.91 4.17
CA ALA A 287 4.41 -27.36 4.24
C ALA A 287 5.65 -28.20 3.86
N ASP A 288 6.55 -27.64 3.05
CA ASP A 288 7.77 -28.31 2.57
C ASP A 288 9.04 -27.89 3.32
N GLY A 289 8.94 -27.07 4.37
CA GLY A 289 10.06 -26.67 5.22
C GLY A 289 10.21 -25.16 5.40
N PRO A 290 11.33 -24.69 6.01
CA PRO A 290 11.55 -23.28 6.27
C PRO A 290 11.73 -22.47 4.98
N VAL A 291 11.27 -21.23 4.97
CA VAL A 291 11.53 -20.25 3.91
C VAL A 291 12.80 -19.50 4.26
N CYS A 292 13.96 -20.16 4.17
CA CYS A 292 15.24 -19.54 4.49
C CYS A 292 16.11 -19.52 3.23
N GLU A 293 15.89 -18.49 2.40
CA GLU A 293 16.60 -18.29 1.13
C GLU A 293 17.28 -16.91 1.10
N ASP A 294 18.20 -16.75 0.16
CA ASP A 294 18.81 -15.46 -0.15
C ASP A 294 17.72 -14.47 -0.58
N TYR A 295 17.69 -13.30 0.04
CA TYR A 295 16.68 -12.28 -0.20
C TYR A 295 17.29 -10.89 -0.22
N ILE A 296 16.51 -9.94 -0.74
CA ILE A 296 16.68 -8.52 -0.49
C ILE A 296 15.31 -7.98 -0.14
N PHE A 297 15.27 -7.18 0.92
CA PHE A 297 14.19 -6.26 1.20
C PHE A 297 14.82 -5.01 1.83
N ALA A 298 14.70 -3.89 1.15
CA ALA A 298 15.31 -2.64 1.55
C ALA A 298 14.34 -1.48 1.34
N GLY A 299 14.36 -0.51 2.24
CA GLY A 299 13.50 0.66 2.17
C GLY A 299 13.98 1.77 3.10
N ILE A 300 13.24 2.87 3.14
CA ILE A 300 13.65 4.08 3.85
C ILE A 300 13.18 4.03 5.31
N PRO A 301 14.06 4.02 6.31
CA PRO A 301 13.62 4.04 7.71
C PRO A 301 12.97 5.39 8.04
N GLN A 302 11.75 5.37 8.57
CA GLN A 302 11.09 6.59 9.08
C GLN A 302 11.75 7.08 10.38
N ASP A 303 12.27 6.16 11.18
CA ASP A 303 13.11 6.44 12.34
C ASP A 303 14.50 5.79 12.13
N PRO A 304 15.46 6.49 11.48
CA PRO A 304 16.75 5.92 11.16
C PRO A 304 17.57 5.52 12.39
N PHE A 305 17.35 6.19 13.54
CA PHE A 305 18.09 5.98 14.77
C PHE A 305 17.50 4.88 15.64
N ASN A 306 16.24 4.50 15.42
CA ASN A 306 15.63 3.35 16.07
C ASN A 306 16.11 2.05 15.43
N THR A 307 16.82 1.25 16.21
CA THR A 307 17.41 -0.03 15.77
C THR A 307 16.46 -1.20 15.94
N GLU A 308 15.47 -1.09 16.82
CA GLU A 308 14.46 -2.13 17.10
C GLU A 308 13.26 -2.00 16.17
N HIS A 309 12.81 -0.76 15.94
CA HIS A 309 11.63 -0.43 15.15
C HIS A 309 11.93 0.74 14.19
N PRO A 310 12.74 0.51 13.14
CA PRO A 310 13.10 1.56 12.19
C PRO A 310 11.93 2.09 11.35
N ASN A 311 10.80 1.35 11.35
CA ASN A 311 9.59 1.66 10.60
C ASN A 311 9.90 2.01 9.13
N ILE A 312 10.26 0.99 8.36
CA ILE A 312 10.60 1.09 6.96
C ILE A 312 9.38 1.60 6.18
N ASN A 313 9.53 2.74 5.54
CA ASN A 313 8.61 3.24 4.53
C ASN A 313 8.74 2.40 3.26
N VAL A 314 7.60 1.91 2.77
CA VAL A 314 7.52 0.99 1.63
C VAL A 314 7.05 1.66 0.33
N GLY A 315 7.02 2.99 0.29
CA GLY A 315 6.76 3.72 -0.96
C GLY A 315 8.01 3.93 -1.83
N SER A 316 9.18 3.57 -1.31
CA SER A 316 10.37 3.29 -2.11
C SER A 316 11.06 2.09 -1.51
N MET A 317 10.92 0.93 -2.15
CA MET A 317 11.48 -0.32 -1.67
C MET A 317 12.11 -1.16 -2.79
N LEU A 318 13.27 -1.74 -2.49
CA LEU A 318 13.95 -2.69 -3.37
C LEU A 318 13.82 -4.08 -2.78
N PHE A 319 13.34 -5.04 -3.57
CA PHE A 319 13.22 -6.43 -3.13
C PHE A 319 13.56 -7.44 -4.23
N THR A 320 13.86 -8.67 -3.80
CA THR A 320 14.03 -9.83 -4.67
C THR A 320 12.73 -10.64 -4.71
N PRO A 321 12.08 -10.81 -5.88
CA PRO A 321 10.96 -11.73 -6.02
C PRO A 321 11.36 -13.17 -5.72
N SER A 322 10.49 -13.91 -5.04
CA SER A 322 10.62 -15.35 -4.80
C SER A 322 9.25 -15.97 -4.55
N LEU A 323 9.02 -17.15 -5.14
CA LEU A 323 7.80 -17.93 -4.90
C LEU A 323 7.66 -18.37 -3.44
N ARG A 324 8.77 -18.72 -2.76
CA ARG A 324 8.70 -19.16 -1.36
C ARG A 324 8.43 -17.99 -0.43
N MET A 325 9.15 -16.88 -0.60
CA MET A 325 8.86 -15.64 0.12
C MET A 325 7.43 -15.14 -0.15
N HIS A 326 6.95 -15.21 -1.39
CA HIS A 326 5.56 -14.89 -1.75
C HIS A 326 4.56 -15.73 -0.94
N GLN A 327 4.71 -17.05 -0.93
CA GLN A 327 3.86 -17.96 -0.16
C GLN A 327 3.90 -17.67 1.34
N ARG A 328 5.09 -17.41 1.90
CA ARG A 328 5.25 -17.00 3.31
C ARG A 328 4.49 -15.72 3.62
N LEU A 329 4.62 -14.69 2.78
CA LEU A 329 3.91 -13.42 2.97
C LEU A 329 2.39 -13.63 2.89
N LEU A 330 1.91 -14.44 1.95
CA LEU A 330 0.48 -14.78 1.82
C LEU A 330 -0.06 -15.60 3.01
N GLN A 331 0.75 -16.46 3.63
CA GLN A 331 0.36 -17.17 4.85
C GLN A 331 0.23 -16.21 6.04
N ASN A 332 1.00 -15.13 6.06
CA ASN A 332 1.16 -14.29 7.24
C ASN A 332 0.30 -13.02 7.22
N TYR A 333 -0.06 -12.47 6.06
CA TYR A 333 -0.78 -11.19 5.99
C TYR A 333 -2.19 -11.23 6.62
N VAL A 334 -2.78 -12.41 6.81
CA VAL A 334 -4.08 -12.55 7.49
C VAL A 334 -3.98 -12.47 9.01
N LYS A 335 -2.77 -12.47 9.59
CA LYS A 335 -2.51 -12.44 11.03
C LYS A 335 -2.56 -11.01 11.56
N THR A 336 -3.75 -10.41 11.50
CA THR A 336 -4.00 -8.98 11.78
C THR A 336 -3.75 -8.57 13.23
N ASP A 337 -3.51 -9.53 14.13
CA ASP A 337 -3.08 -9.32 15.52
C ASP A 337 -1.56 -9.04 15.65
N LYS A 338 -0.77 -9.30 14.60
CA LYS A 338 0.70 -9.20 14.64
C LYS A 338 1.25 -7.84 14.22
N TYR A 339 0.43 -6.98 13.64
CA TYR A 339 0.88 -5.70 13.09
C TYR A 339 -0.23 -4.65 13.17
N ASP A 340 0.16 -3.37 13.11
CA ASP A 340 -0.80 -2.27 13.13
C ASP A 340 -1.57 -2.18 11.80
N CYS A 341 -2.80 -2.68 11.80
CA CYS A 341 -3.69 -2.61 10.64
C CYS A 341 -4.03 -1.17 10.22
N LYS A 342 -3.67 -0.15 11.02
CA LYS A 342 -3.86 1.26 10.70
C LYS A 342 -2.75 1.89 9.83
N MET A 343 -1.79 1.07 9.40
CA MET A 343 -0.71 1.50 8.50
C MET A 343 -0.64 0.63 7.23
N ALA A 344 -1.79 0.14 6.77
CA ALA A 344 -1.92 -0.68 5.56
C ALA A 344 -0.90 -1.85 5.51
N GLU A 345 -0.33 -2.12 4.33
CA GLU A 345 0.68 -3.14 4.11
C GLU A 345 2.06 -2.78 4.71
N GLN A 346 2.32 -1.50 4.99
CA GLN A 346 3.61 -1.06 5.55
C GLN A 346 3.88 -1.71 6.91
N ALA A 347 2.91 -1.69 7.82
CA ALA A 347 3.10 -2.32 9.14
C ALA A 347 3.27 -3.84 9.03
N PHE A 348 2.54 -4.48 8.11
CA PHE A 348 2.72 -5.90 7.84
C PHE A 348 4.15 -6.22 7.36
N LEU A 349 4.66 -5.48 6.38
CA LEU A 349 6.02 -5.64 5.88
C LEU A 349 7.07 -5.31 6.97
N ASN A 350 6.82 -4.33 7.81
CA ASN A 350 7.69 -4.04 8.96
C ASN A 350 7.74 -5.18 9.97
N TRP A 351 6.64 -5.89 10.19
CA TRP A 351 6.65 -7.09 11.02
C TRP A 351 7.45 -8.23 10.35
N GLN A 352 7.14 -8.52 9.08
CA GLN A 352 7.75 -9.62 8.34
C GLN A 352 9.25 -9.47 8.10
N PHE A 353 9.73 -8.23 8.00
CA PHE A 353 11.13 -7.86 7.78
C PHE A 353 11.74 -7.06 8.94
N SER A 354 11.21 -7.24 10.15
CA SER A 354 11.71 -6.55 11.36
C SER A 354 13.16 -6.94 11.69
N PRO A 355 13.90 -6.11 12.46
CA PRO A 355 15.21 -6.49 13.00
C PRO A 355 15.24 -7.81 13.79
N ALA A 356 14.11 -8.18 14.39
CA ALA A 356 13.93 -9.43 15.13
C ALA A 356 13.60 -10.64 14.23
N SER A 357 13.16 -10.43 12.98
CA SER A 357 12.85 -11.52 12.05
C SER A 357 14.10 -12.21 11.50
N ALA A 358 13.92 -13.37 10.86
CA ALA A 358 14.94 -14.02 10.05
C ALA A 358 15.28 -13.25 8.74
N PHE A 359 14.54 -12.18 8.43
CA PHE A 359 14.67 -11.39 7.21
C PHE A 359 14.75 -9.88 7.52
N PRO A 360 15.68 -9.40 8.36
CA PRO A 360 15.75 -7.98 8.69
C PRO A 360 15.91 -7.12 7.43
N ALA A 361 15.13 -6.05 7.34
CA ALA A 361 15.20 -5.09 6.24
C ALA A 361 16.55 -4.37 6.22
N THR A 362 17.07 -4.12 5.02
CA THR A 362 18.21 -3.22 4.83
C THR A 362 17.73 -1.77 4.79
N LYS A 363 18.34 -0.91 5.60
CA LYS A 363 18.01 0.52 5.65
C LYS A 363 18.66 1.24 4.46
N LEU A 364 17.86 1.87 3.61
CA LEU A 364 18.33 2.76 2.55
C LEU A 364 18.52 4.19 3.07
N GLU A 365 19.42 4.93 2.45
CA GLU A 365 19.59 6.36 2.74
C GLU A 365 18.37 7.18 2.31
N ARG A 366 18.08 8.26 3.04
CA ARG A 366 16.94 9.16 2.78
C ARG A 366 16.88 9.69 1.34
N THR A 367 18.02 9.79 0.66
CA THR A 367 18.11 10.24 -0.74
C THR A 367 17.27 9.36 -1.69
N TRP A 368 17.03 8.10 -1.35
CA TRP A 368 16.26 7.12 -2.15
C TRP A 368 14.75 7.16 -1.95
N GLY A 369 14.24 8.05 -1.10
CA GLY A 369 12.80 8.20 -0.86
C GLY A 369 12.54 9.20 0.24
N GLY A 370 12.90 10.46 -0.01
CA GLY A 370 12.72 11.54 0.95
C GLY A 370 11.24 11.86 1.12
N PHE A 371 10.63 11.30 2.15
CA PHE A 371 9.26 11.61 2.58
C PHE A 371 9.25 12.91 3.41
N PHE A 372 8.19 13.71 3.26
CA PHE A 372 8.09 15.08 3.80
C PHE A 372 9.36 15.91 3.55
N PRO A 373 9.79 16.08 2.28
CA PRO A 373 11.04 16.75 1.99
C PRO A 373 10.96 18.24 2.31
N LYS A 374 12.09 18.81 2.74
CA LYS A 374 12.20 20.23 3.10
C LYS A 374 12.74 21.06 1.94
N GLU A 375 12.64 22.39 2.04
CA GLU A 375 13.14 23.31 1.01
C GLU A 375 14.65 23.17 0.79
N GLU A 376 15.43 22.97 1.86
CA GLU A 376 16.87 22.76 1.81
C GLU A 376 17.29 21.41 1.19
N GLU A 377 16.36 20.48 0.99
CA GLU A 377 16.62 19.18 0.38
C GLU A 377 16.52 19.21 -1.16
N LYS A 378 16.19 20.37 -1.77
CA LYS A 378 16.18 20.56 -3.22
C LYS A 378 17.53 20.17 -3.83
N GLY A 379 17.51 19.20 -4.74
CA GLY A 379 18.70 18.70 -5.42
C GLY A 379 19.51 17.65 -4.65
N ASN A 380 19.15 17.34 -3.40
CA ASN A 380 19.83 16.31 -2.59
C ASN A 380 19.11 14.95 -2.61
N LEU A 381 17.87 14.91 -3.09
CA LEU A 381 17.05 13.70 -3.16
C LEU A 381 17.08 13.11 -4.57
N LYS A 382 17.22 11.79 -4.66
CA LYS A 382 17.03 11.02 -5.90
C LYS A 382 15.57 10.67 -6.13
N VAL A 383 14.80 10.48 -5.06
CA VAL A 383 13.35 10.22 -5.08
C VAL A 383 12.69 11.08 -4.01
N VAL A 384 11.61 11.78 -4.40
CA VAL A 384 10.70 12.48 -3.48
C VAL A 384 9.47 11.61 -3.29
N HIS A 385 9.15 11.26 -2.04
CA HIS A 385 7.94 10.52 -1.72
C HIS A 385 6.94 11.45 -1.03
N GLU A 386 6.16 12.17 -1.84
CA GLU A 386 5.13 13.11 -1.40
C GLU A 386 4.15 13.37 -2.55
N LYS A 387 2.91 13.72 -2.21
CA LYS A 387 1.85 14.08 -3.16
C LYS A 387 2.08 15.49 -3.70
N ILE A 388 3.20 15.69 -4.38
CA ILE A 388 3.67 17.02 -4.83
C ILE A 388 2.70 17.71 -5.80
N TRP A 389 1.71 16.99 -6.35
CA TRP A 389 0.62 17.57 -7.13
C TRP A 389 -0.35 18.44 -6.32
N VAL A 390 -0.37 18.31 -4.99
CA VAL A 390 -1.09 19.23 -4.09
C VAL A 390 -0.17 20.18 -3.32
N ALA A 391 1.12 20.26 -3.69
CA ALA A 391 2.02 21.21 -3.07
C ALA A 391 1.54 22.65 -3.30
N GLU A 392 1.42 23.43 -2.22
CA GLU A 392 0.89 24.80 -2.30
C GLU A 392 1.93 25.79 -2.86
N GLY A 393 3.22 25.48 -2.71
CA GLY A 393 4.34 26.31 -3.16
C GLY A 393 5.69 25.59 -3.06
N GLY A 394 6.76 26.36 -3.19
CA GLY A 394 8.13 25.86 -3.05
C GLY A 394 8.59 25.00 -4.22
N TRP A 395 9.78 24.41 -4.08
CA TRP A 395 10.40 23.68 -5.19
C TRP A 395 9.66 22.41 -5.59
N MET A 396 8.90 21.79 -4.68
CA MET A 396 8.11 20.60 -4.98
C MET A 396 6.99 20.91 -5.98
N LYS A 397 6.31 22.06 -5.80
CA LYS A 397 5.29 22.53 -6.74
C LYS A 397 5.91 22.83 -8.11
N GLU A 398 7.05 23.54 -8.12
CA GLU A 398 7.81 23.81 -9.35
C GLU A 398 8.19 22.49 -10.06
N GLU A 399 8.66 21.49 -9.31
CA GLU A 399 9.06 20.18 -9.84
C GLU A 399 7.88 19.39 -10.40
N TRP A 400 6.70 19.45 -9.77
CA TRP A 400 5.48 18.87 -10.33
C TRP A 400 5.04 19.56 -11.61
N GLU A 401 4.88 20.89 -11.56
CA GLU A 401 4.37 21.67 -12.69
C GLU A 401 5.29 21.63 -13.90
N GLN A 402 6.61 21.74 -13.68
CA GLN A 402 7.59 21.66 -14.76
C GLN A 402 7.67 20.24 -15.31
N GLY A 403 7.73 19.23 -14.44
CA GLY A 403 7.75 17.83 -14.86
C GLY A 403 6.51 17.45 -15.67
N TRP A 404 5.33 17.98 -15.30
CA TRP A 404 4.10 17.80 -16.07
C TRP A 404 4.19 18.43 -17.45
N ARG A 405 4.64 19.69 -17.54
CA ARG A 405 4.82 20.38 -18.84
C ARG A 405 5.81 19.65 -19.75
N ASP A 406 6.93 19.21 -19.20
CA ASP A 406 7.95 18.48 -19.94
C ASP A 406 7.41 17.14 -20.46
N MET A 407 6.66 16.41 -19.64
CA MET A 407 6.01 15.17 -20.03
C MET A 407 5.04 15.38 -21.20
N ILE A 408 4.14 16.37 -21.10
CA ILE A 408 3.15 16.64 -22.15
C ILE A 408 3.86 17.05 -23.45
N GLY A 409 4.84 17.96 -23.36
CA GLY A 409 5.63 18.38 -24.52
C GLY A 409 6.38 17.21 -25.18
N PHE A 410 6.87 16.25 -24.38
CA PHE A 410 7.49 15.03 -24.91
C PHE A 410 6.48 14.11 -25.58
N TYR A 411 5.35 13.77 -24.92
CA TYR A 411 4.32 12.88 -25.49
C TYR A 411 3.71 13.43 -26.79
N GLU A 412 3.55 14.74 -26.91
CA GLU A 412 3.07 15.40 -28.14
C GLU A 412 4.17 15.55 -29.20
N GLY A 413 5.43 15.38 -28.83
CA GLY A 413 6.59 15.58 -29.68
C GLY A 413 6.91 14.41 -30.61
N GLU A 414 7.66 14.71 -31.68
CA GLU A 414 8.15 13.69 -32.62
C GLU A 414 9.12 12.70 -31.96
N GLU A 415 9.79 13.09 -30.89
CA GLU A 415 10.73 12.23 -30.17
C GLU A 415 10.01 11.01 -29.57
N PHE A 416 8.89 11.23 -28.86
CA PHE A 416 8.08 10.14 -28.32
C PHE A 416 7.54 9.23 -29.41
N VAL A 417 6.99 9.81 -30.49
CA VAL A 417 6.49 9.06 -31.64
C VAL A 417 7.59 8.20 -32.27
N ARG A 418 8.81 8.74 -32.39
CA ARG A 418 9.97 8.01 -32.93
C ARG A 418 10.40 6.88 -32.01
N ALA A 419 10.48 7.15 -30.70
CA ALA A 419 10.84 6.16 -29.70
C ALA A 419 9.84 5.00 -29.68
N ARG A 420 8.54 5.29 -29.55
CA ARG A 420 7.49 4.26 -29.52
C ARG A 420 7.33 3.48 -30.81
N LYS A 421 7.65 4.06 -31.98
CA LYS A 421 7.73 3.30 -33.24
C LYS A 421 8.91 2.32 -33.30
N GLY A 422 9.95 2.58 -32.51
CA GLY A 422 11.11 1.69 -32.38
C GLY A 422 10.80 0.48 -31.52
N ASP A 423 9.86 0.61 -30.59
CA ASP A 423 9.30 -0.52 -29.85
C ASP A 423 8.39 -1.34 -30.81
N ALA A 424 8.54 -2.67 -30.80
CA ALA A 424 7.79 -3.54 -31.71
C ALA A 424 6.27 -3.48 -31.44
N LYS A 425 5.44 -3.96 -32.38
CA LYS A 425 4.01 -4.16 -32.10
C LYS A 425 3.80 -5.54 -31.50
N VAL A 426 2.91 -5.64 -30.51
CA VAL A 426 2.48 -6.94 -29.97
C VAL A 426 1.80 -7.71 -31.11
N GLU A 427 2.34 -8.87 -31.49
CA GLU A 427 1.67 -9.79 -32.40
C GLU A 427 0.49 -10.42 -31.64
N GLY A 428 -0.73 -10.15 -32.11
CA GLY A 428 -1.98 -10.53 -31.43
C GLY A 428 -2.39 -11.99 -31.61
#